data_AF-A0A4R3LGW1-F1
#
_entry.id   AF-A0A4R3LGW1-F1
#
_cell.length_a   1.000
_cell.length_b   1.000
_cell.length_c   1.000
_cell.angle_alpha   90.00
_cell.angle_beta   90.00
_cell.angle_gamma   90.00
#
_symmetry.space_group_name_H-M   'P 1'
#
loop_
_entity.id
_entity.type
_entity.pdbx_description
1 polymer ?
#
loop_
_entity_poly.entity_id
_entity_poly.type
_entity_poly.pdbx_seq_one_letter_code
_entity_poly.pdbx_strand_id
1 'polypeptide(L)'
;MHWFNRFLRHAACVLLIALMAPAAHAAFIIVNTLDDELNNDGDCSLREAVQAANTNVAVDACTAGHNTGGGLDVILFAANLQGGEIPVSQIMVVTQALAIIGTNQHLRLTTAYRIFEVNMTNPAHKFELQNLTLSGGWTQLSELQVAGTAVQLKRAGPVKFWNVTFRNNSQSAVAHLGGALGFGSVASVTVENSRFEDNETQAASRPGYEGWGGAAMWLRGVPEVTIRYTTFRNNHHRQYGFGAALRLEDFDQARISDSVFVNNTALLQGGGALHVRGTIESVGALSVHRTTFSGNRGGSSGGDIVVDFPVRAHIVNSTFHDTKGAVQALNYGEAIINTSTFIGNDSHLGFLNGSPQGVVYLDRSVLFGSPAHPLCTASEEGTVFSGGNNRFQQGDTSCNLAPSDQGIDDPRLMPLGDYGGPVPVMLPRIDSPLIDAAGATCGTDVAIDARGLPRPVSGTGSGTPLCDVGAVEFNPDHDLILVDDIFADGFE
;
A
#
# COMPACT_ATOMS: atom_id res chain seq x y z
N MET A 1 -14.18 9.99 82.30
CA MET A 1 -14.76 11.00 81.39
C MET A 1 -14.90 10.38 80.01
N HIS A 2 -16.14 10.19 79.57
CA HIS A 2 -16.65 10.21 78.18
C HIS A 2 -15.83 9.48 77.09
N TRP A 3 -16.26 8.30 76.58
CA TRP A 3 -17.36 8.14 75.62
C TRP A 3 -17.53 9.35 74.69
N PHE A 4 -16.95 9.32 73.48
CA PHE A 4 -17.62 9.70 72.22
C PHE A 4 -16.73 9.33 71.01
N ASN A 5 -17.38 8.86 69.94
CA ASN A 5 -16.86 8.60 68.58
C ASN A 5 -16.21 7.24 68.27
N ARG A 6 -17.01 6.18 68.43
CA ARG A 6 -17.19 5.17 67.36
C ARG A 6 -17.94 5.82 66.18
N PHE A 7 -17.81 5.25 64.98
CA PHE A 7 -18.32 5.70 63.66
C PHE A 7 -17.40 6.60 62.85
N LEU A 8 -16.36 6.01 62.22
CA LEU A 8 -15.88 6.41 60.88
C LEU A 8 -14.66 5.61 60.34
N ARG A 9 -14.24 4.52 61.00
CA ARG A 9 -13.09 3.72 60.51
C ARG A 9 -13.42 2.37 59.86
N HIS A 10 -14.70 2.07 59.60
CA HIS A 10 -15.13 0.82 58.94
C HIS A 10 -15.71 1.03 57.54
N ALA A 11 -15.52 2.20 56.92
CA ALA A 11 -16.12 2.54 55.62
C ALA A 11 -15.08 2.80 54.50
N ALA A 12 -13.83 2.34 54.67
CA ALA A 12 -12.76 2.56 53.68
C ALA A 12 -12.09 1.26 53.16
N CYS A 13 -12.63 0.08 53.49
CA CYS A 13 -12.11 -1.21 53.00
C CYS A 13 -13.16 -2.07 52.26
N VAL A 14 -14.33 -1.53 51.92
CA VAL A 14 -15.37 -2.26 51.16
C VAL A 14 -15.71 -1.62 49.81
N LEU A 15 -15.08 -0.48 49.45
CA LEU A 15 -15.36 0.22 48.20
C LEU A 15 -14.12 0.35 47.30
N LEU A 16 -13.45 -0.76 47.02
CA LEU A 16 -12.39 -0.84 46.01
C LEU A 16 -12.32 -2.22 45.34
N ILE A 17 -13.48 -2.83 45.08
CA ILE A 17 -13.62 -4.06 44.27
C ILE A 17 -14.38 -3.80 42.95
N ALA A 18 -14.69 -2.55 42.60
CA ALA A 18 -15.59 -2.24 41.47
C ALA A 18 -14.96 -1.37 40.35
N LEU A 19 -13.66 -1.50 40.08
CA LEU A 19 -13.02 -0.84 38.92
C LEU A 19 -11.99 -1.74 38.21
N MET A 20 -12.11 -3.06 38.31
CA MET A 20 -11.58 -3.91 37.24
C MET A 20 -12.63 -3.92 36.13
N ALA A 21 -12.48 -3.02 35.16
CA ALA A 21 -13.08 -3.25 33.86
C ALA A 21 -12.68 -4.67 33.43
N PRO A 22 -13.61 -5.54 33.02
CA PRO A 22 -13.24 -6.84 32.51
C PRO A 22 -12.28 -6.59 31.34
N ALA A 23 -11.05 -7.09 31.45
CA ALA A 23 -10.16 -7.14 30.31
C ALA A 23 -10.94 -7.87 29.20
N ALA A 24 -11.12 -7.22 28.05
CA ALA A 24 -11.77 -7.83 26.91
C ALA A 24 -10.95 -9.07 26.50
N HIS A 25 -11.42 -10.25 26.88
CA HIS A 25 -10.79 -11.51 26.52
C HIS A 25 -11.28 -11.90 25.13
N ALA A 26 -10.37 -12.07 24.18
CA ALA A 26 -10.72 -12.66 22.90
C ALA A 26 -11.13 -14.13 23.09
N ALA A 27 -12.18 -14.59 22.40
CA ALA A 27 -12.50 -16.03 22.37
C ALA A 27 -11.69 -16.69 21.26
N PHE A 28 -11.17 -17.89 21.52
CA PHE A 28 -10.40 -18.66 20.55
C PHE A 28 -11.26 -19.76 19.93
N ILE A 29 -11.19 -19.89 18.62
CA ILE A 29 -11.84 -20.95 17.84
C ILE A 29 -10.76 -21.64 17.02
N ILE A 30 -10.63 -22.96 17.16
CA ILE A 30 -9.55 -23.73 16.52
C ILE A 30 -10.13 -24.56 15.39
N VAL A 31 -9.78 -24.19 14.15
CA VAL A 31 -10.07 -24.98 12.94
C VAL A 31 -9.16 -26.20 12.92
N ASN A 32 -9.73 -27.39 12.75
CA ASN A 32 -9.01 -28.66 12.80
C ASN A 32 -9.20 -29.54 11.55
N THR A 33 -9.96 -29.07 10.56
CA THR A 33 -10.05 -29.63 9.20
C THR A 33 -9.70 -28.60 8.13
N LEU A 34 -9.33 -29.08 6.93
CA LEU A 34 -9.15 -28.26 5.73
C LEU A 34 -10.40 -28.27 4.84
N ASP A 35 -11.37 -29.10 5.18
CA ASP A 35 -12.61 -29.20 4.41
C ASP A 35 -13.41 -27.91 4.54
N ASP A 36 -14.08 -27.55 3.44
CA ASP A 36 -14.89 -26.35 3.35
C ASP A 36 -16.37 -26.73 3.47
N GLU A 37 -16.84 -26.88 4.70
CA GLU A 37 -18.16 -27.43 4.97
C GLU A 37 -18.94 -26.69 6.07
N LEU A 38 -20.19 -27.09 6.25
CA LEU A 38 -21.07 -26.60 7.29
C LEU A 38 -22.03 -27.73 7.65
N ASN A 39 -21.50 -28.75 8.33
CA ASN A 39 -22.25 -29.94 8.65
C ASN A 39 -22.05 -30.33 10.13
N ASN A 40 -22.16 -31.62 10.46
CA ASN A 40 -22.16 -32.12 11.83
C ASN A 40 -21.42 -33.45 11.89
N ASP A 41 -20.16 -33.45 11.51
CA ASP A 41 -19.32 -34.66 11.42
C ASP A 41 -18.24 -34.74 12.52
N GLY A 42 -18.20 -33.75 13.41
CA GLY A 42 -17.39 -33.73 14.62
C GLY A 42 -16.05 -33.03 14.47
N ASP A 43 -15.84 -32.31 13.37
CA ASP A 43 -14.71 -31.41 13.21
C ASP A 43 -15.14 -29.92 13.23
N CYS A 44 -14.17 -29.03 13.06
CA CYS A 44 -14.37 -27.59 13.05
C CYS A 44 -13.72 -27.04 11.79
N SER A 45 -14.54 -26.78 10.78
CA SER A 45 -14.12 -26.14 9.54
C SER A 45 -13.97 -24.62 9.70
N LEU A 46 -13.29 -23.97 8.75
CA LEU A 46 -13.20 -22.51 8.75
C LEU A 46 -14.57 -21.83 8.63
N ARG A 47 -15.50 -22.41 7.87
CA ARG A 47 -16.84 -21.83 7.69
C ARG A 47 -17.67 -21.94 8.95
N GLU A 48 -17.56 -23.05 9.67
CA GLU A 48 -18.19 -23.25 10.97
C GLU A 48 -17.60 -22.31 12.01
N ALA A 49 -16.28 -22.13 12.02
CA ALA A 49 -15.61 -21.20 12.92
C ALA A 49 -16.07 -19.75 12.70
N VAL A 50 -16.24 -19.32 11.44
CA VAL A 50 -16.80 -18.00 11.12
C VAL A 50 -18.26 -17.90 11.59
N GLN A 51 -19.07 -18.96 11.44
CA GLN A 51 -20.45 -18.96 11.94
C GLN A 51 -20.50 -18.89 13.48
N ALA A 52 -19.61 -19.60 14.15
CA ALA A 52 -19.51 -19.60 15.60
C ALA A 52 -19.10 -18.22 16.15
N ALA A 53 -18.16 -17.54 15.48
CA ALA A 53 -17.80 -16.16 15.78
C ALA A 53 -18.95 -15.16 15.52
N ASN A 54 -19.64 -15.30 14.39
CA ASN A 54 -20.75 -14.42 14.05
C ASN A 54 -21.92 -14.50 15.06
N THR A 55 -22.19 -15.70 15.56
CA THR A 55 -23.35 -15.98 16.41
C THR A 55 -23.03 -16.01 17.90
N ASN A 56 -21.76 -16.08 18.26
CA ASN A 56 -21.28 -16.34 19.63
C ASN A 56 -21.88 -17.63 20.22
N VAL A 57 -22.10 -18.64 19.37
CA VAL A 57 -22.64 -19.96 19.71
C VAL A 57 -21.73 -21.02 19.10
N ALA A 58 -21.56 -22.16 19.77
CA ALA A 58 -20.78 -23.26 19.22
C ALA A 58 -21.44 -23.80 17.95
N VAL A 59 -20.62 -24.13 16.95
CA VAL A 59 -21.05 -24.71 15.68
C VAL A 59 -20.23 -25.96 15.45
N ASP A 60 -20.90 -27.11 15.43
CA ASP A 60 -20.28 -28.44 15.49
C ASP A 60 -19.15 -28.55 16.54
N ALA A 61 -17.91 -28.93 16.17
CA ALA A 61 -16.81 -28.97 17.12
C ALA A 61 -16.14 -27.60 17.35
N CYS A 62 -16.56 -26.54 16.65
CA CYS A 62 -16.08 -25.18 16.89
C CYS A 62 -16.65 -24.62 18.20
N THR A 63 -15.77 -24.09 19.04
CA THR A 63 -16.14 -23.37 20.26
C THR A 63 -16.96 -22.11 19.94
N ALA A 64 -17.83 -21.73 20.87
CA ALA A 64 -18.59 -20.49 20.75
C ALA A 64 -17.68 -19.26 20.75
N GLY A 65 -18.04 -18.25 19.94
CA GLY A 65 -17.44 -16.91 19.99
C GLY A 65 -17.76 -16.14 21.27
N HIS A 66 -17.24 -14.92 21.35
CA HIS A 66 -17.27 -14.07 22.51
C HIS A 66 -18.65 -13.44 22.78
N ASN A 67 -19.28 -13.80 23.90
CA ASN A 67 -20.67 -13.44 24.18
C ASN A 67 -20.90 -12.10 24.92
N THR A 68 -19.88 -11.25 25.14
CA THR A 68 -20.05 -9.95 25.83
C THR A 68 -19.45 -8.74 25.09
N GLY A 69 -20.21 -7.64 24.99
CA GLY A 69 -19.65 -6.30 24.71
C GLY A 69 -18.87 -6.09 23.40
N GLY A 70 -19.02 -6.95 22.38
CA GLY A 70 -18.30 -6.81 21.11
C GLY A 70 -16.82 -7.22 21.17
N GLY A 71 -16.48 -8.16 22.07
CA GLY A 71 -15.14 -8.76 22.11
C GLY A 71 -14.76 -9.43 20.79
N LEU A 72 -13.44 -9.49 20.54
CA LEU A 72 -12.86 -10.04 19.32
C LEU A 72 -12.85 -11.57 19.38
N ASP A 73 -13.31 -12.24 18.32
CA ASP A 73 -13.04 -13.65 18.12
C ASP A 73 -11.74 -13.85 17.35
N VAL A 74 -10.96 -14.85 17.74
CA VAL A 74 -9.69 -15.21 17.11
C VAL A 74 -9.78 -16.64 16.61
N ILE A 75 -9.80 -16.80 15.29
CA ILE A 75 -9.72 -18.10 14.62
C ILE A 75 -8.25 -18.45 14.42
N LEU A 76 -7.88 -19.65 14.89
CA LEU A 76 -6.57 -20.27 14.74
C LEU A 76 -6.72 -21.61 13.99
N PHE A 77 -5.62 -22.10 13.41
CA PHE A 77 -5.58 -23.42 12.78
C PHE A 77 -4.78 -24.39 13.64
N ALA A 78 -5.25 -25.63 13.75
CA ALA A 78 -4.52 -26.71 14.39
C ALA A 78 -3.17 -26.92 13.68
N ALA A 79 -2.13 -27.26 14.45
CA ALA A 79 -0.75 -27.29 13.96
C ALA A 79 -0.53 -28.26 12.78
N ASN A 80 -1.31 -29.35 12.72
CA ASN A 80 -1.27 -30.32 11.63
C ASN A 80 -1.81 -29.81 10.30
N LEU A 81 -2.48 -28.63 10.27
CA LEU A 81 -3.03 -28.03 9.05
C LEU A 81 -2.09 -27.00 8.39
N GLN A 82 -0.86 -26.85 8.88
CA GLN A 82 0.07 -25.83 8.43
C GLN A 82 0.25 -25.86 6.89
N GLY A 83 0.03 -24.70 6.25
CA GLY A 83 0.18 -24.57 4.80
C GLY A 83 -0.90 -25.26 3.94
N GLY A 84 -1.91 -25.87 4.56
CA GLY A 84 -2.96 -26.60 3.86
C GLY A 84 -3.84 -25.70 2.98
N GLU A 85 -4.36 -26.26 1.89
CA GLU A 85 -5.34 -25.61 1.01
C GLU A 85 -6.77 -25.86 1.53
N ILE A 86 -7.58 -24.82 1.60
CA ILE A 86 -9.02 -24.88 1.90
C ILE A 86 -9.78 -24.49 0.62
N PRO A 87 -10.55 -25.42 0.02
CA PRO A 87 -11.26 -25.20 -1.24
C PRO A 87 -12.58 -24.44 -1.01
N VAL A 88 -12.52 -23.11 -0.97
CA VAL A 88 -13.67 -22.23 -0.70
C VAL A 88 -14.74 -22.31 -1.79
N SER A 89 -15.84 -22.98 -1.46
CA SER A 89 -17.01 -23.27 -2.28
C SER A 89 -18.19 -22.33 -2.01
N GLN A 90 -18.23 -21.68 -0.83
CA GLN A 90 -19.24 -20.68 -0.46
C GLN A 90 -18.62 -19.44 0.19
N ILE A 91 -19.31 -18.30 0.08
CA ILE A 91 -18.86 -17.02 0.64
C ILE A 91 -18.98 -17.06 2.17
N MET A 92 -17.90 -16.66 2.86
CA MET A 92 -17.91 -16.45 4.30
C MET A 92 -18.28 -15.00 4.60
N VAL A 93 -19.49 -14.78 5.14
CA VAL A 93 -19.94 -13.46 5.58
C VAL A 93 -19.48 -13.23 7.02
N VAL A 94 -18.78 -12.13 7.28
CA VAL A 94 -18.31 -11.73 8.60
C VAL A 94 -19.17 -10.57 9.12
N THR A 95 -19.80 -10.76 10.26
CA THR A 95 -20.78 -9.83 10.85
C THR A 95 -20.42 -9.36 12.27
N GLN A 96 -19.41 -9.98 12.89
CA GLN A 96 -18.86 -9.64 14.20
C GLN A 96 -17.34 -9.42 14.14
N ALA A 97 -16.78 -8.80 15.18
CA ALA A 97 -15.34 -8.54 15.24
C ALA A 97 -14.54 -9.86 15.16
N LEU A 98 -13.63 -9.95 14.19
CA LEU A 98 -12.97 -11.22 13.88
C LEU A 98 -11.51 -11.02 13.46
N ALA A 99 -10.62 -11.82 14.04
CA ALA A 99 -9.26 -12.02 13.57
C ALA A 99 -9.08 -13.48 13.12
N ILE A 100 -8.47 -13.69 11.96
CA ILE A 100 -8.11 -15.02 11.45
C ILE A 100 -6.60 -15.08 11.31
N ILE A 101 -5.95 -15.93 12.10
CA ILE A 101 -4.49 -16.06 12.14
C ILE A 101 -4.12 -17.45 11.62
N GLY A 102 -3.63 -17.45 10.38
CA GLY A 102 -3.13 -18.63 9.71
C GLY A 102 -1.71 -19.04 10.12
N THR A 103 -1.33 -20.19 9.62
CA THR A 103 0.03 -20.73 9.53
C THR A 103 0.38 -21.00 8.06
N ASN A 104 0.04 -20.02 7.20
CA ASN A 104 0.13 -20.05 5.72
C ASN A 104 -0.95 -20.87 5.01
N GLN A 105 -2.15 -21.01 5.57
CA GLN A 105 -3.25 -21.66 4.85
C GLN A 105 -3.54 -20.94 3.53
N HIS A 106 -3.87 -21.72 2.51
CA HIS A 106 -4.24 -21.25 1.19
C HIS A 106 -5.75 -21.39 0.99
N LEU A 107 -6.47 -20.27 1.13
CA LEU A 107 -7.88 -20.18 0.81
C LEU A 107 -8.04 -20.02 -0.71
N ARG A 108 -8.47 -21.08 -1.40
CA ARG A 108 -8.61 -21.09 -2.84
C ARG A 108 -10.07 -21.25 -3.24
N LEU A 109 -10.58 -20.29 -4.00
CA LEU A 109 -11.95 -20.38 -4.49
C LEU A 109 -12.13 -21.52 -5.51
N THR A 110 -13.25 -22.22 -5.39
CA THR A 110 -13.68 -23.29 -6.29
C THR A 110 -14.98 -22.93 -7.00
N THR A 111 -16.09 -22.79 -6.25
CA THR A 111 -17.41 -22.47 -6.80
C THR A 111 -17.94 -21.10 -6.38
N ALA A 112 -17.46 -20.55 -5.27
CA ALA A 112 -17.81 -19.19 -4.86
C ALA A 112 -17.07 -18.16 -5.73
N TYR A 113 -17.63 -16.95 -5.80
CA TYR A 113 -16.99 -15.82 -6.49
C TYR A 113 -16.14 -14.95 -5.56
N ARG A 114 -16.21 -15.20 -4.25
CA ARG A 114 -15.51 -14.46 -3.19
C ARG A 114 -15.25 -15.30 -1.96
N ILE A 115 -14.14 -15.05 -1.28
CA ILE A 115 -13.80 -15.70 0.00
C ILE A 115 -14.56 -15.03 1.14
N PHE A 116 -14.30 -13.75 1.41
CA PHE A 116 -14.89 -13.03 2.54
C PHE A 116 -15.76 -11.84 2.11
N GLU A 117 -16.97 -11.75 2.67
CA GLU A 117 -17.76 -10.51 2.68
C GLU A 117 -17.82 -9.96 4.10
N VAL A 118 -17.18 -8.82 4.34
CA VAL A 118 -17.13 -8.17 5.65
C VAL A 118 -18.24 -7.14 5.74
N ASN A 119 -19.30 -7.46 6.48
CA ASN A 119 -20.47 -6.63 6.67
C ASN A 119 -20.86 -6.64 8.15
N MET A 120 -20.06 -5.96 8.95
CA MET A 120 -20.19 -5.94 10.40
C MET A 120 -21.54 -5.37 10.83
N THR A 121 -22.19 -5.96 11.83
CA THR A 121 -23.42 -5.39 12.42
C THR A 121 -23.13 -4.05 13.10
N ASN A 122 -21.99 -3.98 13.79
CA ASN A 122 -21.48 -2.77 14.41
C ASN A 122 -20.28 -2.24 13.60
N PRO A 123 -20.34 -1.00 13.06
CA PRO A 123 -19.25 -0.42 12.28
C PRO A 123 -17.99 -0.12 13.09
N ALA A 124 -17.96 -0.32 14.41
CA ALA A 124 -16.75 -0.26 15.22
C ALA A 124 -15.98 -1.59 15.29
N HIS A 125 -16.58 -2.70 14.82
CA HIS A 125 -15.95 -4.03 14.88
C HIS A 125 -14.79 -4.15 13.90
N LYS A 126 -13.69 -4.74 14.39
CA LYS A 126 -12.45 -4.90 13.64
C LYS A 126 -12.45 -6.18 12.82
N PHE A 127 -11.71 -6.18 11.71
CA PHE A 127 -11.44 -7.36 10.91
C PHE A 127 -9.95 -7.50 10.64
N GLU A 128 -9.38 -8.66 10.94
CA GLU A 128 -7.95 -8.91 10.77
C GLU A 128 -7.70 -10.25 10.06
N LEU A 129 -6.84 -10.24 9.04
CA LEU A 129 -6.28 -11.45 8.45
C LEU A 129 -4.76 -11.46 8.61
N GLN A 130 -4.23 -12.61 8.99
CA GLN A 130 -2.80 -12.80 9.17
C GLN A 130 -2.32 -14.15 8.63
N ASN A 131 -1.16 -14.18 7.96
CA ASN A 131 -0.47 -15.40 7.52
C ASN A 131 -1.35 -16.32 6.65
N LEU A 132 -1.99 -15.76 5.64
CA LEU A 132 -2.90 -16.46 4.73
C LEU A 132 -2.57 -16.15 3.28
N THR A 133 -2.91 -17.09 2.40
CA THR A 133 -2.94 -16.84 0.95
C THR A 133 -4.39 -16.94 0.47
N LEU A 134 -4.87 -15.91 -0.23
CA LEU A 134 -6.22 -15.83 -0.78
C LEU A 134 -6.12 -15.75 -2.30
N SER A 135 -6.79 -16.66 -3.03
CA SER A 135 -6.70 -16.69 -4.49
C SER A 135 -7.92 -17.23 -5.21
N GLY A 136 -7.98 -16.97 -6.52
CA GLY A 136 -8.99 -17.53 -7.41
C GLY A 136 -10.30 -16.74 -7.36
N GLY A 137 -10.29 -15.55 -6.75
CA GLY A 137 -11.37 -14.58 -6.80
C GLY A 137 -11.85 -14.41 -8.23
N TRP A 138 -13.14 -14.60 -8.48
CA TRP A 138 -13.64 -14.49 -9.84
C TRP A 138 -15.11 -14.15 -9.88
N THR A 139 -15.52 -13.24 -10.77
CA THR A 139 -16.91 -12.90 -11.00
C THR A 139 -17.17 -12.66 -12.49
N GLN A 140 -18.31 -13.12 -13.00
CA GLN A 140 -18.83 -12.71 -14.32
C GLN A 140 -19.63 -11.42 -14.26
N LEU A 141 -20.04 -11.01 -13.05
CA LEU A 141 -20.86 -9.83 -12.84
C LEU A 141 -19.97 -8.61 -12.92
N SER A 142 -20.24 -7.75 -13.90
CA SER A 142 -19.67 -6.42 -14.02
C SER A 142 -20.46 -5.40 -13.18
N GLU A 143 -20.79 -5.74 -11.94
CA GLU A 143 -21.59 -4.90 -11.03
C GLU A 143 -20.73 -4.38 -9.88
N LEU A 144 -20.85 -3.08 -9.56
CA LEU A 144 -19.95 -2.40 -8.60
C LEU A 144 -19.91 -3.15 -7.26
N GLN A 145 -21.01 -3.81 -6.91
CA GLN A 145 -21.20 -4.61 -5.69
C GLN A 145 -20.30 -5.87 -5.59
N VAL A 146 -19.49 -6.18 -6.62
CA VAL A 146 -18.62 -7.38 -6.67
C VAL A 146 -17.14 -7.06 -6.92
N ALA A 147 -16.71 -5.82 -6.70
CA ALA A 147 -15.33 -5.41 -6.96
C ALA A 147 -14.28 -6.23 -6.17
N GLY A 148 -14.55 -6.59 -4.91
CA GLY A 148 -13.63 -7.34 -4.06
C GLY A 148 -13.82 -8.84 -4.22
N THR A 149 -12.97 -9.51 -4.99
CA THR A 149 -13.12 -10.95 -5.29
C THR A 149 -12.37 -11.89 -4.34
N ALA A 150 -11.40 -11.40 -3.56
CA ALA A 150 -10.93 -12.14 -2.38
C ALA A 150 -11.68 -11.65 -1.14
N VAL A 151 -11.65 -10.34 -0.88
CA VAL A 151 -12.29 -9.71 0.28
C VAL A 151 -13.10 -8.49 -0.17
N GLN A 152 -14.41 -8.52 0.12
CA GLN A 152 -15.28 -7.36 -0.03
C GLN A 152 -15.55 -6.74 1.33
N LEU A 153 -15.16 -5.47 1.48
CA LEU A 153 -15.46 -4.67 2.65
C LEU A 153 -16.74 -3.88 2.37
N LYS A 154 -17.86 -4.24 3.02
CA LYS A 154 -19.11 -3.47 2.96
C LYS A 154 -19.24 -2.52 4.13
N ARG A 155 -18.96 -3.00 5.35
CA ARG A 155 -19.03 -2.20 6.57
C ARG A 155 -18.10 -2.79 7.63
N ALA A 156 -17.18 -1.98 8.16
CA ALA A 156 -16.23 -2.41 9.18
C ALA A 156 -15.66 -1.20 9.96
N GLY A 157 -15.10 -1.47 11.13
CA GLY A 157 -14.21 -0.54 11.80
C GLY A 157 -12.83 -0.58 11.14
N PRO A 158 -11.76 -0.68 11.94
CA PRO A 158 -10.43 -0.94 11.42
C PRO A 158 -10.32 -2.32 10.73
N VAL A 159 -9.70 -2.34 9.56
CA VAL A 159 -9.35 -3.55 8.81
C VAL A 159 -7.83 -3.69 8.73
N LYS A 160 -7.28 -4.86 9.06
CA LYS A 160 -5.85 -5.15 8.98
C LYS A 160 -5.55 -6.41 8.15
N PHE A 161 -4.61 -6.29 7.23
CA PHE A 161 -3.99 -7.43 6.54
C PHE A 161 -2.50 -7.45 6.88
N TRP A 162 -2.03 -8.54 7.47
CA TRP A 162 -0.63 -8.68 7.86
C TRP A 162 -0.03 -10.00 7.39
N ASN A 163 1.03 -9.95 6.58
CA ASN A 163 1.61 -11.15 5.98
C ASN A 163 0.57 -11.97 5.21
N VAL A 164 -0.22 -11.29 4.38
CA VAL A 164 -1.25 -11.91 3.54
C VAL A 164 -0.83 -11.82 2.08
N THR A 165 -1.03 -12.91 1.33
CA THR A 165 -0.84 -12.92 -0.12
C THR A 165 -2.18 -12.99 -0.84
N PHE A 166 -2.48 -11.99 -1.66
CA PHE A 166 -3.63 -11.96 -2.55
C PHE A 166 -3.16 -12.20 -3.99
N ARG A 167 -3.53 -13.34 -4.57
CA ARG A 167 -3.02 -13.72 -5.90
C ARG A 167 -4.05 -14.27 -6.85
N ASN A 168 -3.85 -14.07 -8.15
CA ASN A 168 -4.69 -14.64 -9.21
C ASN A 168 -6.20 -14.36 -9.00
N ASN A 169 -6.53 -13.13 -8.59
CA ASN A 169 -7.92 -12.68 -8.49
C ASN A 169 -8.32 -11.93 -9.75
N SER A 170 -9.54 -12.15 -10.24
CA SER A 170 -10.03 -11.71 -11.55
C SER A 170 -10.82 -10.37 -11.52
N GLN A 171 -10.81 -9.70 -10.38
CA GLN A 171 -11.15 -8.28 -10.16
C GLN A 171 -10.24 -7.78 -9.04
N SER A 172 -10.51 -6.59 -8.47
CA SER A 172 -9.83 -6.13 -7.26
C SER A 172 -9.82 -7.26 -6.22
N ALA A 173 -8.64 -7.67 -5.75
CA ALA A 173 -8.58 -8.70 -4.72
C ALA A 173 -9.28 -8.20 -3.44
N VAL A 174 -9.03 -6.95 -3.07
CA VAL A 174 -9.71 -6.27 -1.97
C VAL A 174 -10.47 -5.06 -2.49
N ALA A 175 -11.72 -4.87 -2.06
CA ALA A 175 -12.44 -3.64 -2.39
C ALA A 175 -13.35 -3.11 -1.28
N HIS A 176 -13.44 -1.78 -1.22
CA HIS A 176 -14.48 -1.03 -0.52
C HIS A 176 -15.01 0.07 -1.45
N LEU A 177 -16.33 0.19 -1.59
CA LEU A 177 -16.96 1.19 -2.44
C LEU A 177 -17.93 2.07 -1.64
N GLY A 178 -17.38 2.90 -0.76
CA GLY A 178 -18.15 3.85 0.04
C GLY A 178 -19.09 4.71 -0.81
N GLY A 179 -20.28 4.99 -0.29
CA GLY A 179 -21.33 5.75 -0.98
C GLY A 179 -22.15 4.95 -2.01
N ALA A 180 -21.75 3.74 -2.39
CA ALA A 180 -22.56 2.87 -3.24
C ALA A 180 -23.72 2.21 -2.46
N LEU A 181 -24.81 1.90 -3.16
CA LEU A 181 -25.96 1.21 -2.55
C LEU A 181 -25.52 -0.14 -1.95
N GLY A 182 -25.82 -0.32 -0.65
CA GLY A 182 -25.46 -1.52 0.10
C GLY A 182 -24.09 -1.48 0.78
N PHE A 183 -23.36 -0.37 0.71
CA PHE A 183 -22.10 -0.15 1.41
C PHE A 183 -22.31 0.80 2.60
N GLY A 184 -21.76 0.41 3.76
CA GLY A 184 -21.60 1.26 4.92
C GLY A 184 -20.22 1.92 4.94
N SER A 185 -19.77 2.34 6.11
CA SER A 185 -18.42 2.88 6.30
C SER A 185 -17.38 1.80 6.60
N VAL A 186 -16.15 2.03 6.16
CA VAL A 186 -14.94 1.34 6.62
C VAL A 186 -14.03 2.38 7.26
N ALA A 187 -13.72 2.23 8.54
CA ALA A 187 -13.02 3.29 9.29
C ALA A 187 -11.56 3.47 8.86
N SER A 188 -10.85 2.36 8.61
CA SER A 188 -9.48 2.39 8.10
C SER A 188 -9.07 1.05 7.49
N VAL A 189 -8.07 1.08 6.60
CA VAL A 189 -7.44 -0.12 6.04
C VAL A 189 -5.92 -0.04 6.25
N THR A 190 -5.35 -1.06 6.90
CA THR A 190 -3.91 -1.20 7.11
C THR A 190 -3.39 -2.48 6.46
N VAL A 191 -2.36 -2.36 5.62
CA VAL A 191 -1.72 -3.46 4.89
C VAL A 191 -0.23 -3.48 5.22
N GLU A 192 0.24 -4.59 5.76
CA GLU A 192 1.62 -4.72 6.24
C GLU A 192 2.22 -6.05 5.80
N ASN A 193 3.49 -6.04 5.36
CA ASN A 193 4.24 -7.26 5.01
C ASN A 193 3.50 -8.15 4.01
N SER A 194 2.68 -7.59 3.13
CA SER A 194 1.74 -8.35 2.31
C SER A 194 2.13 -8.35 0.83
N ARG A 195 1.49 -9.21 0.05
CA ARG A 195 1.73 -9.32 -1.39
C ARG A 195 0.43 -9.31 -2.17
N PHE A 196 0.41 -8.57 -3.27
CA PHE A 196 -0.65 -8.58 -4.26
C PHE A 196 -0.03 -8.91 -5.61
N GLU A 197 -0.28 -10.13 -6.09
CA GLU A 197 0.47 -10.71 -7.21
C GLU A 197 -0.47 -11.25 -8.28
N ASP A 198 -0.20 -10.89 -9.54
CA ASP A 198 -0.89 -11.48 -10.69
C ASP A 198 -2.43 -11.36 -10.59
N ASN A 199 -2.92 -10.30 -9.92
CA ASN A 199 -4.34 -9.99 -9.91
C ASN A 199 -4.69 -9.21 -11.17
N GLU A 200 -5.80 -9.55 -11.79
CA GLU A 200 -6.15 -9.04 -13.10
C GLU A 200 -7.62 -8.68 -13.15
N THR A 201 -7.97 -7.43 -13.43
CA THR A 201 -9.39 -7.11 -13.65
C THR A 201 -9.85 -7.66 -15.00
N GLN A 202 -11.01 -8.32 -15.00
CA GLN A 202 -11.65 -8.69 -16.26
C GLN A 202 -12.14 -7.45 -16.99
N ALA A 203 -12.09 -7.52 -18.32
CA ALA A 203 -12.76 -6.60 -19.22
C ALA A 203 -14.23 -6.38 -18.80
N ALA A 204 -14.65 -5.12 -18.65
CA ALA A 204 -16.07 -4.80 -18.58
C ALA A 204 -16.73 -5.31 -19.86
N SER A 205 -17.81 -6.07 -19.71
CA SER A 205 -18.59 -6.62 -20.83
C SER A 205 -19.33 -5.56 -21.65
N ARG A 206 -19.29 -4.28 -21.22
CA ARG A 206 -20.04 -3.16 -21.82
C ARG A 206 -19.15 -1.94 -22.10
N PRO A 207 -19.12 -1.43 -23.34
CA PRO A 207 -18.53 -0.12 -23.67
C PRO A 207 -19.19 1.00 -22.87
N GLY A 208 -18.40 1.93 -22.31
CA GLY A 208 -18.89 3.13 -21.62
C GLY A 208 -19.01 3.03 -20.10
N TYR A 209 -18.67 1.89 -19.49
CA TYR A 209 -18.46 1.81 -18.04
C TYR A 209 -16.99 2.13 -17.74
N GLU A 210 -16.75 3.15 -16.91
CA GLU A 210 -15.43 3.42 -16.35
C GLU A 210 -14.95 2.16 -15.60
N GLY A 211 -13.80 1.64 -16.02
CA GLY A 211 -13.32 0.34 -15.58
C GLY A 211 -13.03 0.32 -14.09
N TRP A 212 -13.24 -0.86 -13.50
CA TRP A 212 -12.75 -1.30 -12.20
C TRP A 212 -11.35 -0.77 -11.96
N GLY A 213 -11.10 0.10 -10.98
CA GLY A 213 -9.69 0.39 -10.68
C GLY A 213 -9.07 -0.68 -9.79
N GLY A 214 -7.76 -0.73 -9.72
CA GLY A 214 -7.04 -1.49 -8.70
C GLY A 214 -7.26 -3.00 -8.77
N ALA A 215 -6.56 -3.72 -9.65
CA ALA A 215 -6.64 -5.18 -9.68
C ALA A 215 -6.15 -5.81 -8.37
N ALA A 216 -5.21 -5.17 -7.68
CA ALA A 216 -4.87 -5.55 -6.31
C ALA A 216 -5.91 -5.03 -5.32
N MET A 217 -6.17 -3.72 -5.33
CA MET A 217 -7.03 -3.10 -4.32
C MET A 217 -7.70 -1.81 -4.81
N TRP A 218 -9.00 -1.67 -4.54
CA TRP A 218 -9.78 -0.47 -4.79
C TRP A 218 -10.55 -0.01 -3.56
N LEU A 219 -10.17 1.13 -3.00
CA LEU A 219 -10.81 1.70 -1.82
C LEU A 219 -11.39 3.07 -2.16
N ARG A 220 -12.71 3.22 -2.02
CA ARG A 220 -13.41 4.49 -2.08
C ARG A 220 -14.06 4.80 -0.74
N GLY A 221 -13.90 6.02 -0.22
CA GLY A 221 -14.56 6.45 1.01
C GLY A 221 -13.95 5.85 2.28
N VAL A 222 -12.67 5.45 2.24
CA VAL A 222 -11.92 5.00 3.42
C VAL A 222 -11.06 6.18 3.89
N PRO A 223 -11.34 6.79 5.06
CA PRO A 223 -10.64 8.00 5.49
C PRO A 223 -9.13 7.80 5.66
N GLU A 224 -8.72 6.67 6.21
CA GLU A 224 -7.31 6.37 6.53
C GLU A 224 -6.87 5.05 5.88
N VAL A 225 -5.86 5.14 5.00
CA VAL A 225 -5.22 3.98 4.36
C VAL A 225 -3.73 3.97 4.68
N THR A 226 -3.22 2.86 5.20
CA THR A 226 -1.79 2.67 5.46
C THR A 226 -1.30 1.39 4.79
N ILE A 227 -0.24 1.50 3.99
CA ILE A 227 0.39 0.38 3.29
C ILE A 227 1.89 0.46 3.54
N ARG A 228 2.48 -0.60 4.09
CA ARG A 228 3.93 -0.67 4.30
C ARG A 228 4.50 -2.05 4.08
N TYR A 229 5.77 -2.13 3.66
CA TYR A 229 6.46 -3.40 3.42
C TYR A 229 5.68 -4.34 2.51
N THR A 230 5.00 -3.77 1.51
CA THR A 230 4.05 -4.50 0.67
C THR A 230 4.52 -4.51 -0.77
N THR A 231 4.39 -5.67 -1.43
CA THR A 231 4.72 -5.82 -2.85
C THR A 231 3.45 -5.91 -3.70
N PHE A 232 3.35 -5.06 -4.71
CA PHE A 232 2.36 -5.12 -5.77
C PHE A 232 3.07 -5.49 -7.07
N ARG A 233 2.86 -6.72 -7.54
CA ARG A 233 3.57 -7.25 -8.70
C ARG A 233 2.60 -7.77 -9.75
N ASN A 234 2.85 -7.42 -11.01
CA ASN A 234 2.14 -7.95 -12.18
C ASN A 234 0.61 -7.79 -12.09
N ASN A 235 0.13 -6.77 -11.37
CA ASN A 235 -1.31 -6.53 -11.31
C ASN A 235 -1.75 -5.82 -12.59
N HIS A 236 -2.79 -6.33 -13.23
CA HIS A 236 -3.15 -5.96 -14.59
C HIS A 236 -4.59 -5.45 -14.68
N HIS A 237 -4.78 -4.34 -15.38
CA HIS A 237 -6.10 -3.83 -15.71
C HIS A 237 -6.33 -3.90 -17.23
N ARG A 238 -7.26 -4.77 -17.68
CA ARG A 238 -7.45 -5.09 -19.10
C ARG A 238 -8.15 -4.04 -19.97
N GLN A 239 -8.81 -3.05 -19.39
CA GLN A 239 -9.61 -2.07 -20.16
C GLN A 239 -9.56 -0.64 -19.57
N TYR A 240 -10.71 -0.07 -19.24
CA TYR A 240 -10.97 1.36 -18.98
C TYR A 240 -10.72 1.85 -17.54
N GLY A 241 -9.96 1.12 -16.73
CA GLY A 241 -9.78 1.39 -15.31
C GLY A 241 -8.40 1.99 -15.02
N PHE A 242 -8.36 2.89 -14.04
CA PHE A 242 -7.15 3.52 -13.55
C PHE A 242 -6.51 2.72 -12.41
N GLY A 243 -5.20 2.87 -12.19
CA GLY A 243 -4.55 2.30 -11.00
C GLY A 243 -4.42 0.79 -11.09
N ALA A 244 -3.53 0.21 -11.89
CA ALA A 244 -3.58 -1.25 -12.14
C ALA A 244 -3.36 -2.08 -10.88
N ALA A 245 -2.47 -1.64 -9.98
CA ALA A 245 -2.39 -2.23 -8.65
C ALA A 245 -3.40 -1.58 -7.69
N LEU A 246 -3.24 -0.28 -7.43
CA LEU A 246 -3.95 0.39 -6.34
C LEU A 246 -4.75 1.59 -6.85
N ARG A 247 -6.05 1.63 -6.51
CA ARG A 247 -6.89 2.82 -6.68
C ARG A 247 -7.47 3.27 -5.34
N LEU A 248 -7.21 4.53 -4.98
CA LEU A 248 -7.76 5.17 -3.78
C LEU A 248 -8.62 6.36 -4.18
N GLU A 249 -9.82 6.43 -3.64
CA GLU A 249 -10.79 7.49 -3.89
C GLU A 249 -11.41 7.99 -2.58
N ASP A 250 -11.68 9.29 -2.49
CA ASP A 250 -12.46 9.90 -1.40
C ASP A 250 -11.89 9.54 0.00
N PHE A 251 -10.59 9.75 0.19
CA PHE A 251 -9.86 9.52 1.44
C PHE A 251 -9.34 10.82 2.04
N ASP A 252 -9.10 10.84 3.36
CA ASP A 252 -8.49 11.97 4.04
C ASP A 252 -6.96 11.86 4.04
N GLN A 253 -6.45 10.67 4.36
CA GLN A 253 -5.01 10.37 4.38
C GLN A 253 -4.71 8.97 3.83
N ALA A 254 -3.72 8.89 2.95
CA ALA A 254 -3.13 7.65 2.49
C ALA A 254 -1.61 7.67 2.69
N ARG A 255 -1.06 6.66 3.36
CA ARG A 255 0.39 6.50 3.59
C ARG A 255 0.87 5.21 2.96
N ILE A 256 1.83 5.33 2.05
CA ILE A 256 2.51 4.21 1.40
C ILE A 256 4.00 4.34 1.72
N SER A 257 4.59 3.34 2.35
CA SER A 257 6.02 3.37 2.63
C SER A 257 6.70 2.03 2.45
N ASP A 258 8.01 2.05 2.18
CA ASP A 258 8.85 0.85 2.24
C ASP A 258 8.29 -0.29 1.37
N SER A 259 7.72 0.06 0.21
CA SER A 259 6.92 -0.83 -0.63
C SER A 259 7.43 -0.90 -2.07
N VAL A 260 7.01 -1.92 -2.81
CA VAL A 260 7.46 -2.15 -4.19
C VAL A 260 6.27 -2.31 -5.11
N PHE A 261 6.23 -1.53 -6.19
CA PHE A 261 5.28 -1.63 -7.29
C PHE A 261 6.05 -1.99 -8.56
N VAL A 262 5.89 -3.21 -9.04
CA VAL A 262 6.65 -3.71 -10.18
C VAL A 262 5.77 -4.35 -11.24
N ASN A 263 5.97 -3.96 -12.50
CA ASN A 263 5.30 -4.53 -13.67
C ASN A 263 3.75 -4.48 -13.61
N ASN A 264 3.18 -3.53 -12.87
CA ASN A 264 1.73 -3.34 -12.86
C ASN A 264 1.31 -2.57 -14.11
N THR A 265 0.23 -3.01 -14.77
CA THR A 265 -0.11 -2.50 -16.12
C THR A 265 -1.59 -2.13 -16.23
N ALA A 266 -1.88 -0.85 -16.47
CA ALA A 266 -3.20 -0.35 -16.86
C ALA A 266 -3.21 -0.12 -18.38
N LEU A 267 -4.01 -0.90 -19.13
CA LEU A 267 -3.89 -0.92 -20.60
C LEU A 267 -4.33 0.37 -21.30
N LEU A 268 -5.45 0.98 -20.88
CA LEU A 268 -6.01 2.14 -21.58
C LEU A 268 -5.84 3.44 -20.82
N GLN A 269 -5.96 3.42 -19.48
CA GLN A 269 -5.87 4.60 -18.63
C GLN A 269 -4.53 4.65 -17.87
N GLY A 270 -4.31 5.71 -17.08
CA GLY A 270 -3.09 5.92 -16.32
C GLY A 270 -3.05 5.29 -14.93
N GLY A 271 -1.89 5.39 -14.30
CA GLY A 271 -1.56 4.85 -12.99
C GLY A 271 -1.32 3.36 -13.08
N GLY A 272 -0.31 2.91 -13.82
CA GLY A 272 0.03 1.48 -13.87
C GLY A 272 0.25 0.91 -12.46
N ALA A 273 0.84 1.68 -11.54
CA ALA A 273 0.94 1.30 -10.13
C ALA A 273 -0.21 1.87 -9.29
N LEU A 274 -0.32 3.19 -9.22
CA LEU A 274 -1.16 3.90 -8.26
C LEU A 274 -2.01 4.97 -8.96
N HIS A 275 -3.29 4.99 -8.65
CA HIS A 275 -4.18 6.09 -8.98
C HIS A 275 -4.87 6.59 -7.71
N VAL A 276 -4.76 7.88 -7.43
CA VAL A 276 -5.45 8.53 -6.32
C VAL A 276 -6.36 9.63 -6.83
N ARG A 277 -7.54 9.73 -6.24
CA ARG A 277 -8.53 10.77 -6.54
C ARG A 277 -9.21 11.25 -5.27
N GLY A 278 -9.31 12.56 -5.10
CA GLY A 278 -10.01 13.21 -3.99
C GLY A 278 -11.37 13.74 -4.42
N THR A 279 -11.92 14.64 -3.60
CA THR A 279 -13.18 15.33 -3.86
C THR A 279 -13.02 16.83 -3.66
N ILE A 280 -13.99 17.62 -4.14
CA ILE A 280 -14.02 19.06 -3.83
C ILE A 280 -14.33 19.34 -2.35
N GLU A 281 -14.86 18.35 -1.61
CA GLU A 281 -15.27 18.51 -0.21
C GLU A 281 -14.12 18.22 0.76
N SER A 282 -13.19 17.34 0.38
CA SER A 282 -11.98 17.01 1.13
C SER A 282 -10.80 16.78 0.17
N VAL A 283 -9.73 17.56 0.35
CA VAL A 283 -8.46 17.38 -0.36
C VAL A 283 -7.73 16.22 0.30
N GLY A 284 -7.67 15.08 -0.38
CA GLY A 284 -6.94 13.92 0.13
C GLY A 284 -5.44 14.20 0.21
N ALA A 285 -4.77 13.72 1.26
CA ALA A 285 -3.32 13.76 1.34
C ALA A 285 -2.71 12.37 1.14
N LEU A 286 -1.81 12.27 0.16
CA LEU A 286 -1.03 11.06 -0.11
C LEU A 286 0.42 11.28 0.35
N SER A 287 0.98 10.35 1.11
CA SER A 287 2.42 10.31 1.41
C SER A 287 3.01 9.01 0.89
N VAL A 288 4.04 9.11 0.03
CA VAL A 288 4.80 7.99 -0.53
C VAL A 288 6.26 8.15 -0.10
N HIS A 289 6.76 7.22 0.69
CA HIS A 289 8.13 7.27 1.22
C HIS A 289 8.89 5.99 0.91
N ARG A 290 10.15 6.08 0.48
CA ARG A 290 11.04 4.90 0.37
C ARG A 290 10.37 3.75 -0.39
N THR A 291 9.80 4.08 -1.54
CA THR A 291 9.00 3.15 -2.35
C THR A 291 9.61 3.07 -3.75
N THR A 292 9.62 1.87 -4.31
CA THR A 292 10.20 1.62 -5.63
C THR A 292 9.12 1.28 -6.64
N PHE A 293 9.10 2.03 -7.74
CA PHE A 293 8.23 1.84 -8.88
C PHE A 293 9.09 1.43 -10.07
N SER A 294 8.89 0.22 -10.59
CA SER A 294 9.67 -0.26 -11.74
C SER A 294 8.83 -0.95 -12.79
N GLY A 295 8.97 -0.54 -14.05
CA GLY A 295 8.32 -1.23 -15.18
C GLY A 295 6.79 -1.16 -15.14
N ASN A 296 6.18 -0.26 -14.36
CA ASN A 296 4.74 -0.09 -14.38
C ASN A 296 4.33 0.71 -15.62
N ARG A 297 3.20 0.33 -16.20
CA ARG A 297 2.75 0.82 -17.51
C ARG A 297 1.32 1.34 -17.41
N GLY A 298 1.11 2.56 -17.86
CA GLY A 298 -0.19 3.18 -18.08
C GLY A 298 -0.41 3.32 -19.58
N GLY A 299 -1.66 3.32 -20.00
CA GLY A 299 -2.04 3.48 -21.41
C GLY A 299 -1.83 4.92 -21.89
N SER A 300 -2.84 5.77 -21.72
CA SER A 300 -2.84 7.16 -22.19
C SER A 300 -2.28 8.20 -21.21
N SER A 301 -2.00 7.80 -19.98
CA SER A 301 -1.73 8.66 -18.82
C SER A 301 -0.69 7.98 -17.93
N GLY A 302 0.04 8.73 -17.10
CA GLY A 302 1.28 8.34 -16.39
C GLY A 302 1.39 6.86 -15.98
N GLY A 303 2.54 6.25 -16.24
CA GLY A 303 2.86 4.85 -16.00
C GLY A 303 2.93 4.38 -14.56
N ASP A 304 3.43 5.18 -13.60
CA ASP A 304 3.49 4.76 -12.20
C ASP A 304 2.35 5.37 -11.37
N ILE A 305 2.39 6.68 -11.09
CA ILE A 305 1.47 7.37 -10.19
C ILE A 305 0.64 8.40 -10.95
N VAL A 306 -0.67 8.35 -10.76
CA VAL A 306 -1.60 9.40 -11.14
C VAL A 306 -2.22 10.03 -9.89
N VAL A 307 -2.08 11.36 -9.79
CA VAL A 307 -2.66 12.21 -8.76
C VAL A 307 -3.75 13.07 -9.37
N ASP A 308 -5.00 12.73 -9.12
CA ASP A 308 -6.18 13.36 -9.73
C ASP A 308 -7.04 14.08 -8.67
N PHE A 309 -7.70 15.15 -9.08
CA PHE A 309 -8.85 15.82 -8.45
C PHE A 309 -8.83 15.98 -6.92
N PRO A 310 -8.78 17.22 -6.43
CA PRO A 310 -7.61 17.67 -5.67
C PRO A 310 -7.11 16.62 -4.65
N VAL A 311 -5.89 16.14 -4.90
CA VAL A 311 -5.08 15.36 -3.94
C VAL A 311 -3.72 16.03 -3.86
N ARG A 312 -3.18 16.15 -2.66
CA ARG A 312 -1.78 16.55 -2.44
C ARG A 312 -0.93 15.33 -2.12
N ALA A 313 -0.04 14.97 -3.03
CA ALA A 313 0.90 13.88 -2.88
C ALA A 313 2.29 14.40 -2.49
N HIS A 314 2.86 13.84 -1.42
CA HIS A 314 4.27 14.02 -1.05
C HIS A 314 5.03 12.73 -1.35
N ILE A 315 6.01 12.79 -2.24
CA ILE A 315 6.80 11.64 -2.68
C ILE A 315 8.26 11.89 -2.29
N VAL A 316 8.80 11.06 -1.41
CA VAL A 316 10.12 11.29 -0.81
C VAL A 316 10.95 10.01 -0.85
N ASN A 317 12.24 10.12 -1.16
CA ASN A 317 13.19 9.00 -1.18
C ASN A 317 12.71 7.81 -2.02
N SER A 318 12.05 8.08 -3.14
CA SER A 318 11.44 7.04 -3.95
C SER A 318 12.20 6.85 -5.26
N THR A 319 12.21 5.61 -5.77
CA THR A 319 12.91 5.25 -6.99
C THR A 319 11.90 4.89 -8.07
N PHE A 320 12.05 5.50 -9.25
CA PHE A 320 11.26 5.28 -10.44
C PHE A 320 12.18 4.82 -11.56
N HIS A 321 11.94 3.61 -12.08
CA HIS A 321 12.83 2.96 -13.04
C HIS A 321 12.05 2.30 -14.18
N ASP A 322 12.53 2.42 -15.42
CA ASP A 322 11.85 1.85 -16.61
C ASP A 322 10.37 2.27 -16.68
N THR A 323 10.14 3.57 -16.66
CA THR A 323 8.80 4.17 -16.54
C THR A 323 8.20 4.50 -17.90
N LYS A 324 6.86 4.51 -17.98
CA LYS A 324 6.10 5.11 -19.10
C LYS A 324 5.41 6.41 -18.67
N GLY A 325 6.18 7.29 -18.07
CA GLY A 325 5.73 8.43 -17.28
C GLY A 325 5.63 8.06 -15.82
N ALA A 326 6.41 8.71 -14.97
CA ALA A 326 6.49 8.33 -13.57
C ALA A 326 5.34 8.92 -12.76
N VAL A 327 5.19 10.25 -12.78
CA VAL A 327 4.18 10.94 -11.98
C VAL A 327 3.40 11.89 -12.87
N GLN A 328 2.08 11.74 -12.85
CA GLN A 328 1.16 12.65 -13.50
C GLN A 328 0.23 13.30 -12.47
N ALA A 329 0.12 14.61 -12.52
CA ALA A 329 -0.87 15.38 -11.78
C ALA A 329 -1.92 15.93 -12.74
N LEU A 330 -3.21 15.76 -12.42
CA LEU A 330 -4.36 16.26 -13.20
C LEU A 330 -5.46 16.86 -12.31
N ASN A 331 -6.27 17.73 -12.91
CA ASN A 331 -7.48 18.33 -12.35
C ASN A 331 -7.28 18.90 -10.94
N TYR A 332 -6.30 19.79 -10.74
CA TYR A 332 -5.91 20.33 -9.43
C TYR A 332 -5.25 19.33 -8.47
N GLY A 333 -4.82 18.16 -8.96
CA GLY A 333 -3.86 17.31 -8.27
C GLY A 333 -2.50 18.00 -8.13
N GLU A 334 -1.85 17.78 -6.99
CA GLU A 334 -0.55 18.35 -6.65
C GLU A 334 0.41 17.24 -6.26
N ALA A 335 1.56 17.14 -6.92
CA ALA A 335 2.63 16.23 -6.54
C ALA A 335 3.87 17.03 -6.11
N ILE A 336 4.36 16.78 -4.91
CA ILE A 336 5.55 17.38 -4.32
C ILE A 336 6.57 16.27 -4.16
N ILE A 337 7.65 16.35 -4.92
CA ILE A 337 8.66 15.30 -5.05
C ILE A 337 9.98 15.81 -4.46
N ASN A 338 10.51 15.08 -3.49
CA ASN A 338 11.77 15.40 -2.84
C ASN A 338 12.71 14.20 -2.93
N THR A 339 13.99 14.48 -3.14
CA THR A 339 15.06 13.50 -2.96
C THR A 339 14.73 12.14 -3.58
N SER A 340 14.39 12.12 -4.87
CA SER A 340 13.90 10.92 -5.56
C SER A 340 14.66 10.68 -6.86
N THR A 341 14.72 9.42 -7.28
CA THR A 341 15.54 8.96 -8.42
C THR A 341 14.63 8.51 -9.55
N PHE A 342 14.79 9.09 -10.75
CA PHE A 342 14.01 8.77 -11.95
C PHE A 342 14.95 8.40 -13.09
N ILE A 343 14.96 7.12 -13.47
CA ILE A 343 15.88 6.58 -14.47
C ILE A 343 15.13 5.77 -15.53
N GLY A 344 15.28 6.12 -16.80
CA GLY A 344 14.62 5.44 -17.90
C GLY A 344 13.14 5.83 -18.04
N ASN A 345 12.85 6.60 -19.08
CA ASN A 345 11.49 6.87 -19.53
C ASN A 345 11.42 6.77 -21.06
N ASP A 346 10.43 6.04 -21.56
CA ASP A 346 10.15 5.94 -22.99
C ASP A 346 8.83 6.62 -23.41
N SER A 347 8.16 7.30 -22.48
CA SER A 347 6.89 7.98 -22.75
C SER A 347 7.08 9.41 -23.24
N HIS A 348 6.25 9.81 -24.21
CA HIS A 348 6.14 11.19 -24.68
C HIS A 348 5.62 12.16 -23.62
N LEU A 349 5.05 11.65 -22.52
CA LEU A 349 4.64 12.46 -21.36
C LEU A 349 5.83 12.92 -20.49
N GLY A 350 7.04 12.44 -20.75
CA GLY A 350 8.19 12.63 -19.86
C GLY A 350 8.04 11.86 -18.54
N PHE A 351 8.99 12.01 -17.61
CA PHE A 351 8.87 11.45 -16.26
C PHE A 351 7.75 12.14 -15.48
N LEU A 352 7.66 13.47 -15.57
CA LEU A 352 6.74 14.29 -14.80
C LEU A 352 5.79 15.02 -15.74
N ASN A 353 4.49 14.88 -15.50
CA ASN A 353 3.45 15.56 -16.28
C ASN A 353 2.47 16.31 -15.39
N GLY A 354 2.22 17.59 -15.69
CA GLY A 354 1.12 18.36 -15.11
C GLY A 354 0.09 18.71 -16.19
N SER A 355 -1.09 18.09 -16.17
CA SER A 355 -2.16 18.36 -17.16
C SER A 355 -3.46 17.62 -16.87
N PRO A 356 -4.64 18.24 -17.05
CA PRO A 356 -4.89 19.68 -17.04
C PRO A 356 -4.84 20.21 -15.60
N GLN A 357 -4.45 21.47 -15.38
CA GLN A 357 -4.46 22.15 -14.07
C GLN A 357 -3.72 21.43 -12.93
N GLY A 358 -2.98 20.36 -13.23
CA GLY A 358 -2.19 19.61 -12.29
C GLY A 358 -0.84 20.26 -12.09
N VAL A 359 -0.29 20.11 -10.88
CA VAL A 359 0.94 20.79 -10.49
C VAL A 359 1.94 19.77 -9.97
N VAL A 360 3.17 19.84 -10.48
CA VAL A 360 4.29 19.03 -9.99
C VAL A 360 5.45 19.93 -9.54
N TYR A 361 5.81 19.82 -8.27
CA TYR A 361 7.00 20.40 -7.64
C TYR A 361 8.07 19.31 -7.54
N LEU A 362 9.31 19.57 -7.95
CA LEU A 362 10.43 18.67 -7.62
C LEU A 362 11.66 19.39 -7.06
N ASP A 363 12.34 18.80 -6.09
CA ASP A 363 13.66 19.25 -5.65
C ASP A 363 14.58 18.09 -5.25
N ARG A 364 15.90 18.36 -5.30
CA ARG A 364 16.97 17.44 -4.87
C ARG A 364 16.88 16.05 -5.51
N SER A 365 16.33 15.97 -6.71
CA SER A 365 16.00 14.72 -7.41
C SER A 365 16.80 14.62 -8.71
N VAL A 366 16.99 13.38 -9.19
CA VAL A 366 17.67 13.10 -10.46
C VAL A 366 16.68 12.56 -11.48
N LEU A 367 16.67 13.15 -12.68
CA LEU A 367 15.87 12.70 -13.83
C LEU A 367 16.82 12.46 -15.01
N PHE A 368 16.96 11.21 -15.44
CA PHE A 368 17.89 10.83 -16.50
C PHE A 368 17.40 9.65 -17.35
N GLY A 369 17.76 9.63 -18.63
CA GLY A 369 17.45 8.51 -19.52
C GLY A 369 16.08 8.64 -20.18
N SER A 370 15.82 9.80 -20.78
CA SER A 370 14.66 10.03 -21.68
C SER A 370 15.16 10.57 -23.02
N PRO A 371 15.86 9.75 -23.83
CA PRO A 371 16.62 10.24 -24.98
C PRO A 371 15.74 10.77 -26.13
N ALA A 372 14.49 10.31 -26.22
CA ALA A 372 13.57 10.68 -27.30
C ALA A 372 12.54 11.76 -26.91
N HIS A 373 12.44 12.10 -25.61
CA HIS A 373 11.34 12.89 -25.06
C HIS A 373 11.83 13.81 -23.94
N PRO A 374 11.20 14.99 -23.76
CA PRO A 374 11.53 15.87 -22.63
C PRO A 374 11.35 15.15 -21.29
N LEU A 375 12.14 15.52 -20.28
CA LEU A 375 12.01 14.96 -18.93
C LEU A 375 10.68 15.35 -18.25
N CYS A 376 10.16 16.53 -18.56
CA CYS A 376 8.91 17.04 -18.03
C CYS A 376 8.01 17.57 -19.15
N THR A 377 6.70 17.42 -18.99
CA THR A 377 5.71 18.02 -19.89
C THR A 377 4.58 18.67 -19.11
N ALA A 378 3.92 19.64 -19.72
CA ALA A 378 2.74 20.27 -19.13
C ALA A 378 1.79 20.76 -20.23
N SER A 379 0.50 20.73 -19.96
CA SER A 379 -0.55 21.23 -20.86
C SER A 379 -1.79 21.68 -20.09
N GLU A 380 -2.65 22.44 -20.76
CA GLU A 380 -3.99 22.81 -20.26
C GLU A 380 -3.94 23.39 -18.82
N GLU A 381 -3.18 24.46 -18.63
CA GLU A 381 -2.96 25.15 -17.34
C GLU A 381 -2.19 24.33 -16.28
N GLY A 382 -1.74 23.11 -16.62
CA GLY A 382 -0.84 22.34 -15.76
C GLY A 382 0.58 22.89 -15.76
N THR A 383 1.34 22.54 -14.73
CA THR A 383 2.72 23.01 -14.54
C THR A 383 3.62 21.94 -13.93
N VAL A 384 4.89 21.96 -14.33
CA VAL A 384 5.98 21.26 -13.65
C VAL A 384 7.09 22.27 -13.43
N PHE A 385 7.57 22.46 -12.20
CA PHE A 385 8.71 23.33 -11.96
C PHE A 385 9.63 22.78 -10.87
N SER A 386 10.89 23.20 -10.98
CA SER A 386 11.95 22.83 -10.06
C SER A 386 12.00 23.77 -8.85
N GLY A 387 12.10 23.20 -7.66
CA GLY A 387 12.49 23.87 -6.42
C GLY A 387 14.00 24.01 -6.23
N GLY A 388 14.80 23.50 -7.17
CA GLY A 388 16.25 23.58 -7.18
C GLY A 388 16.97 22.32 -6.70
N ASN A 389 18.30 22.36 -6.87
CA ASN A 389 19.25 21.31 -6.49
C ASN A 389 18.99 19.97 -7.18
N ASN A 390 18.30 19.96 -8.31
CA ASN A 390 18.09 18.75 -9.10
C ASN A 390 19.28 18.47 -10.03
N ARG A 391 19.32 17.25 -10.56
CA ARG A 391 20.22 16.85 -11.66
C ARG A 391 19.40 16.31 -12.81
N PHE A 392 19.57 16.93 -13.98
CA PHE A 392 18.83 16.58 -15.19
C PHE A 392 19.77 16.05 -16.25
N GLN A 393 19.24 15.26 -17.18
CA GLN A 393 19.98 14.94 -18.41
C GLN A 393 20.48 16.22 -19.10
N GLN A 394 21.77 16.23 -19.45
CA GLN A 394 22.44 17.40 -20.04
C GLN A 394 21.65 17.95 -21.24
N GLY A 395 21.39 19.26 -21.19
CA GLY A 395 20.68 19.98 -22.26
C GLY A 395 19.15 19.97 -22.16
N ASP A 396 18.56 19.19 -21.25
CA ASP A 396 17.12 19.26 -20.99
C ASP A 396 16.79 20.47 -20.11
N THR A 397 15.79 21.25 -20.53
CA THR A 397 15.30 22.42 -19.79
C THR A 397 13.79 22.37 -19.56
N SER A 398 13.19 21.19 -19.72
CA SER A 398 11.74 21.01 -19.80
C SER A 398 11.02 21.16 -18.46
N CYS A 399 11.74 21.01 -17.35
CA CYS A 399 11.20 21.02 -15.99
C CYS A 399 11.18 22.40 -15.32
N ASN A 400 11.19 23.51 -16.10
CA ASN A 400 11.27 24.89 -15.59
C ASN A 400 12.36 25.05 -14.52
N LEU A 401 13.61 24.99 -14.97
CA LEU A 401 14.79 24.91 -14.11
C LEU A 401 14.94 26.12 -13.16
N ALA A 402 15.35 25.83 -11.93
CA ALA A 402 15.80 26.80 -10.95
C ALA A 402 17.33 27.04 -11.08
N PRO A 403 17.87 28.16 -10.58
CA PRO A 403 19.29 28.50 -10.75
C PRO A 403 20.30 27.49 -10.18
N SER A 404 19.91 26.68 -9.19
CA SER A 404 20.79 25.67 -8.58
C SER A 404 20.71 24.29 -9.25
N ASP A 405 19.89 24.15 -10.29
CA ASP A 405 19.83 22.92 -11.07
C ASP A 405 21.03 22.80 -12.02
N GLN A 406 21.45 21.56 -12.27
CA GLN A 406 22.57 21.29 -13.16
C GLN A 406 22.26 20.12 -14.10
N GLY A 407 22.78 20.22 -15.32
CA GLY A 407 22.80 19.11 -16.27
C GLY A 407 23.93 18.13 -15.96
N ILE A 408 23.71 16.85 -16.25
CA ILE A 408 24.70 15.77 -16.13
C ILE A 408 24.65 14.87 -17.36
N ASP A 409 25.82 14.36 -17.76
CA ASP A 409 25.95 13.41 -18.88
C ASP A 409 25.64 11.97 -18.45
N ASP A 410 25.90 11.61 -17.18
CA ASP A 410 25.68 10.28 -16.62
C ASP A 410 25.53 10.37 -15.09
N PRO A 411 24.44 9.85 -14.48
CA PRO A 411 24.28 9.83 -13.03
C PRO A 411 25.20 8.83 -12.32
N ARG A 412 25.83 7.89 -13.04
CA ARG A 412 26.77 6.87 -12.52
C ARG A 412 26.18 6.12 -11.33
N LEU A 413 24.99 5.57 -11.55
CA LEU A 413 24.29 4.73 -10.59
C LEU A 413 24.60 3.25 -10.87
N MET A 414 24.61 2.45 -9.82
CA MET A 414 24.53 0.99 -9.95
C MET A 414 23.14 0.60 -10.48
N PRO A 415 22.99 -0.57 -11.15
CA PRO A 415 21.69 -1.06 -11.60
C PRO A 415 20.69 -1.16 -10.44
N LEU A 416 19.39 -1.06 -10.73
CA LEU A 416 18.35 -1.26 -9.70
C LEU A 416 18.54 -2.63 -9.03
N GLY A 417 18.67 -2.64 -7.70
CA GLY A 417 18.97 -3.86 -6.95
C GLY A 417 18.89 -3.65 -5.44
N ASP A 418 19.14 -4.74 -4.70
CA ASP A 418 19.12 -4.74 -3.25
C ASP A 418 20.49 -4.29 -2.71
N TYR A 419 20.58 -3.04 -2.25
CA TYR A 419 21.79 -2.45 -1.66
C TYR A 419 21.59 -2.13 -0.16
N GLY A 420 20.81 -2.97 0.52
CA GLY A 420 20.34 -2.76 1.89
C GLY A 420 19.01 -2.00 1.96
N GLY A 421 18.38 -2.04 3.14
CA GLY A 421 17.08 -1.42 3.37
C GLY A 421 15.88 -2.27 2.90
N PRO A 422 14.66 -1.69 2.89
CA PRO A 422 13.43 -2.45 2.66
C PRO A 422 12.99 -2.57 1.19
N VAL A 423 13.61 -1.82 0.27
CA VAL A 423 13.23 -1.78 -1.16
C VAL A 423 14.47 -1.76 -2.06
N PRO A 424 14.38 -2.26 -3.30
CA PRO A 424 15.45 -2.11 -4.29
C PRO A 424 15.67 -0.63 -4.62
N VAL A 425 16.92 -0.22 -4.77
CA VAL A 425 17.32 1.17 -5.08
C VAL A 425 18.38 1.19 -6.18
N MET A 426 18.72 2.39 -6.67
CA MET A 426 19.87 2.61 -7.54
C MET A 426 20.95 3.35 -6.75
N LEU A 427 21.96 2.62 -6.28
CA LEU A 427 23.02 3.15 -5.42
C LEU A 427 23.98 4.04 -6.24
N PRO A 428 24.29 5.28 -5.82
CA PRO A 428 25.35 6.08 -6.42
C PRO A 428 26.70 5.36 -6.33
N ARG A 429 27.44 5.32 -7.43
CA ARG A 429 28.86 4.93 -7.41
C ARG A 429 29.66 6.02 -6.70
N ILE A 430 30.84 5.67 -6.18
CA ILE A 430 31.75 6.62 -5.50
C ILE A 430 32.12 7.84 -6.36
N ASP A 431 32.09 7.70 -7.68
CA ASP A 431 32.39 8.76 -8.65
C ASP A 431 31.15 9.47 -9.19
N SER A 432 29.98 9.27 -8.57
CA SER A 432 28.72 9.84 -9.03
C SER A 432 28.66 11.36 -8.84
N PRO A 433 28.17 12.11 -9.86
CA PRO A 433 27.93 13.56 -9.72
C PRO A 433 26.74 13.89 -8.81
N LEU A 434 26.07 12.89 -8.25
CA LEU A 434 24.93 13.04 -7.35
C LEU A 434 25.34 13.15 -5.88
N ILE A 435 26.58 12.79 -5.54
CA ILE A 435 27.09 12.80 -4.17
C ILE A 435 27.38 14.24 -3.72
N ASP A 436 26.95 14.60 -2.51
CA ASP A 436 27.09 15.91 -1.86
C ASP A 436 26.53 17.08 -2.72
N ALA A 437 25.61 16.77 -3.63
CA ALA A 437 25.22 17.62 -4.76
C ALA A 437 23.97 18.49 -4.51
N ALA A 438 23.22 18.22 -3.43
CA ALA A 438 21.94 18.84 -3.10
C ALA A 438 22.00 19.93 -2.00
N GLY A 439 23.19 20.19 -1.47
CA GLY A 439 23.45 21.21 -0.44
C GLY A 439 23.22 20.72 0.99
N ALA A 440 23.34 21.61 1.98
CA ALA A 440 23.37 21.24 3.40
C ALA A 440 22.01 20.82 4.01
N THR A 441 20.90 21.01 3.30
CA THR A 441 19.56 20.65 3.76
C THR A 441 18.90 19.68 2.80
N CYS A 442 18.44 18.52 3.29
CA CYS A 442 17.88 17.45 2.44
C CYS A 442 16.37 17.64 2.18
N GLY A 443 15.80 18.77 2.64
CA GLY A 443 14.37 18.99 2.73
C GLY A 443 13.89 19.01 4.19
N THR A 444 12.65 19.42 4.41
CA THR A 444 12.03 19.43 5.74
C THR A 444 11.71 17.98 6.14
N ASP A 445 12.10 17.58 7.36
CA ASP A 445 11.84 16.25 7.92
C ASP A 445 12.39 15.05 7.14
N VAL A 446 13.42 15.26 6.29
CA VAL A 446 14.10 14.19 5.55
C VAL A 446 15.42 13.82 6.25
N ALA A 447 15.34 12.95 7.27
CA ALA A 447 16.48 12.55 8.10
C ALA A 447 17.11 11.19 7.76
N ILE A 448 16.44 10.40 6.90
CA ILE A 448 16.92 9.11 6.41
C ILE A 448 16.74 8.99 4.90
N ASP A 449 17.47 8.09 4.24
CA ASP A 449 17.36 7.79 2.81
C ASP A 449 16.35 6.65 2.52
N ALA A 450 16.28 6.18 1.27
CA ALA A 450 15.43 5.05 0.85
C ALA A 450 15.68 3.74 1.60
N ARG A 451 16.89 3.56 2.14
CA ARG A 451 17.33 2.34 2.84
C ARG A 451 17.13 2.43 4.35
N GLY A 452 16.75 3.61 4.84
CA GLY A 452 16.63 3.91 6.26
C GLY A 452 17.95 4.34 6.91
N LEU A 453 18.97 4.66 6.11
CA LEU A 453 20.26 5.16 6.60
C LEU A 453 20.20 6.67 6.82
N PRO A 454 21.01 7.24 7.75
CA PRO A 454 21.00 8.68 8.03
C PRO A 454 21.31 9.54 6.80
N ARG A 455 20.76 10.75 6.76
CA ARG A 455 21.16 11.82 5.83
C ARG A 455 21.06 13.22 6.47
N PRO A 456 21.94 14.17 6.12
CA PRO A 456 23.07 14.02 5.21
C PRO A 456 24.26 13.26 5.81
N VAL A 457 25.07 12.64 4.96
CA VAL A 457 26.36 12.02 5.29
C VAL A 457 27.41 12.58 4.34
N SER A 458 28.62 12.88 4.82
CA SER A 458 29.66 13.36 3.90
C SER A 458 30.09 12.23 2.97
N GLY A 459 30.04 12.49 1.66
CA GLY A 459 30.45 11.53 0.63
C GLY A 459 31.92 11.12 0.69
N THR A 460 32.77 11.87 1.40
CA THR A 460 34.18 11.52 1.62
C THR A 460 34.46 10.84 2.97
N GLY A 461 33.44 10.66 3.82
CA GLY A 461 33.57 10.12 5.18
C GLY A 461 34.14 11.13 6.18
N SER A 462 34.45 12.35 5.75
CA SER A 462 34.97 13.43 6.60
C SER A 462 34.56 14.80 6.08
N GLY A 463 34.45 15.80 6.96
CA GLY A 463 34.05 17.16 6.58
C GLY A 463 32.57 17.46 6.79
N THR A 464 32.07 18.51 6.14
CA THR A 464 30.67 18.97 6.29
C THR A 464 29.74 18.04 5.50
N PRO A 465 28.75 17.39 6.15
CA PRO A 465 27.76 16.59 5.44
C PRO A 465 26.91 17.47 4.51
N LEU A 466 26.83 17.09 3.25
CA LEU A 466 25.88 17.64 2.28
C LEU A 466 24.97 16.52 1.82
N CYS A 467 23.79 16.87 1.34
CA CYS A 467 22.83 15.88 0.87
C CYS A 467 23.17 15.44 -0.55
N ASP A 468 22.91 14.17 -0.81
CA ASP A 468 22.92 13.63 -2.16
C ASP A 468 21.64 13.97 -2.90
N VAL A 469 21.76 14.02 -4.23
CA VAL A 469 20.62 14.13 -5.14
C VAL A 469 20.05 12.74 -5.38
N GLY A 470 18.75 12.58 -5.18
CA GLY A 470 18.03 11.32 -5.39
C GLY A 470 17.64 10.59 -4.11
N ALA A 471 17.19 9.36 -4.29
CA ALA A 471 16.56 8.54 -3.24
C ALA A 471 17.53 8.03 -2.17
N VAL A 472 18.81 7.93 -2.50
CA VAL A 472 19.85 7.31 -1.69
C VAL A 472 20.87 8.37 -1.28
N GLU A 473 21.28 8.31 -0.02
CA GLU A 473 22.43 9.05 0.48
C GLU A 473 23.62 8.09 0.49
N PHE A 474 24.65 8.38 -0.30
CA PHE A 474 25.89 7.61 -0.33
C PHE A 474 26.62 7.78 1.00
N ASN A 475 26.95 6.64 1.62
CA ASN A 475 27.70 6.61 2.85
C ASN A 475 28.98 5.78 2.65
N PRO A 476 30.17 6.38 2.59
CA PRO A 476 31.40 5.65 2.32
C PRO A 476 31.74 4.58 3.38
N ASP A 477 31.29 4.74 4.63
CA ASP A 477 31.51 3.76 5.70
C ASP A 477 30.62 2.51 5.54
N HIS A 478 29.49 2.65 4.83
CA HIS A 478 28.52 1.57 4.62
C HIS A 478 28.60 0.98 3.21
N ASP A 479 28.74 1.84 2.20
CA ASP A 479 28.51 1.48 0.80
C ASP A 479 29.77 0.96 0.11
N LEU A 480 30.97 1.34 0.57
CA LEU A 480 32.21 0.75 0.05
C LEU A 480 32.35 -0.73 0.43
N ILE A 481 31.84 -1.11 1.60
CA ILE A 481 31.82 -2.50 2.06
C ILE A 481 30.93 -3.35 1.14
N LEU A 482 29.77 -2.83 0.74
CA LEU A 482 28.85 -3.52 -0.17
C LEU A 482 29.42 -3.65 -1.59
N VAL A 483 30.22 -2.68 -2.05
CA VAL A 483 30.89 -2.76 -3.35
C VAL A 483 31.97 -3.84 -3.33
N ASP A 484 32.74 -3.96 -2.25
CA ASP A 484 33.76 -5.00 -2.10
C ASP A 484 33.14 -6.42 -2.01
N ASP A 485 31.99 -6.59 -1.37
CA ASP A 485 31.28 -7.87 -1.27
C ASP A 485 30.61 -8.30 -2.59
N ILE A 486 30.14 -7.36 -3.43
CA ILE A 486 29.59 -7.66 -4.78
C ILE A 486 30.67 -8.15 -5.76
N PHE A 487 31.95 -7.84 -5.50
CA PHE A 487 33.08 -8.37 -6.26
C PHE A 487 33.84 -9.48 -5.53
N ALA A 488 33.37 -9.90 -4.34
CA ALA A 488 34.05 -10.90 -3.53
C ALA A 488 33.88 -12.34 -4.06
N ASP A 489 32.86 -12.62 -4.88
CA ASP A 489 32.69 -13.94 -5.50
C ASP A 489 33.40 -14.10 -6.84
N GLY A 490 33.92 -13.02 -7.43
CA GLY A 490 34.78 -13.07 -8.60
C GLY A 490 34.08 -13.63 -9.85
N PHE A 491 34.61 -13.29 -11.01
CA PHE A 491 34.26 -14.02 -12.23
C PHE A 491 34.88 -15.42 -12.16
N GLU A 492 34.14 -16.41 -11.66
CA GLU A 492 34.34 -17.83 -12.00
C GLU A 492 33.20 -18.38 -12.87
#